data_AF-A0A8X6S8Z7-F1
#
_entry.id   AF-A0A8X6S8Z7-F1
#
_cell.length_a   1.000
_cell.length_b   1.000
_cell.length_c   1.000
_cell.angle_alpha   90.00
_cell.angle_beta   90.00
_cell.angle_gamma   90.00
#
_symmetry.space_group_name_H-M   'P 1'
#
loop_
_entity.id
_entity.type
_entity.pdbx_description
1 polymer ?
#
loop_
_entity_poly.entity_id
_entity_poly.type
_entity_poly.pdbx_seq_one_letter_code
_entity_poly.pdbx_strand_id
1 'polypeptide(L)' 'MSSRKEPRDYWLLNRYDVMIVENKSKSIYPVKEGVSTIQYYVTDSELFHILHEAHLAIKQGGRDRM' A
#
# COMPACT_ATOMS: atom_id res chain seq x y z
N MET A 1 3.71 29.64 0.99
CA MET A 1 4.32 29.66 -0.35
C MET A 1 4.03 28.31 -1.01
N SER A 2 3.22 28.25 -2.08
CA SER A 2 3.07 26.98 -2.81
C SER A 2 4.20 26.87 -3.82
N SER A 3 5.04 25.83 -3.70
CA SER A 3 5.99 25.47 -4.75
C SER A 3 5.23 25.15 -6.04
N ARG A 4 5.81 25.49 -7.19
CA ARG A 4 5.25 25.11 -8.50
C ARG A 4 5.37 23.59 -8.62
N LYS A 5 4.25 22.91 -8.91
CA LYS A 5 4.23 21.46 -9.14
C LYS A 5 5.02 21.10 -10.39
N GLU A 6 5.88 20.11 -10.27
CA GLU A 6 6.64 19.53 -11.37
C GLU A 6 5.75 18.53 -12.16
N PRO A 7 6.06 18.21 -13.43
CA PRO A 7 5.35 17.20 -14.19
C PRO A 7 5.20 15.85 -13.45
N ARG A 8 6.22 15.48 -12.66
CA ARG A 8 6.22 14.28 -11.82
C ARG A 8 5.13 14.32 -10.75
N ASP A 9 4.84 15.48 -10.17
CA ASP A 9 3.81 15.61 -9.15
C ASP A 9 2.42 15.35 -9.74
N TYR A 10 2.16 15.86 -10.94
CA TYR A 10 0.92 15.58 -11.66
C TYR A 10 0.78 14.09 -12.02
N TRP A 11 1.89 13.45 -12.41
CA TRP A 11 1.89 12.00 -12.66
C TRP A 11 1.55 11.20 -11.39
N LEU A 12 2.15 11.57 -10.25
CA LEU A 12 1.85 10.93 -8.96
C LEU A 12 0.38 11.12 -8.56
N LEU A 13 -0.15 12.33 -8.68
CA LEU A 13 -1.55 12.63 -8.34
C LEU A 13 -2.56 11.89 -9.21
N ASN A 14 -2.21 11.57 -10.46
CA ASN A 14 -3.07 10.79 -11.34
C ASN A 14 -2.95 9.27 -11.09
N ARG A 15 -1.89 8.84 -10.40
CA ARG A 15 -1.53 7.42 -10.24
C ARG A 15 -1.88 6.87 -8.87
N TYR A 16 -1.98 7.71 -7.85
CA TYR A 16 -2.16 7.28 -6.46
C TYR A 16 -3.20 8.16 -5.76
N ASP A 17 -4.05 7.51 -4.97
CA ASP A 17 -4.77 8.18 -3.90
C ASP A 17 -4.04 7.96 -2.57
N VAL A 18 -4.38 8.74 -1.55
CA VAL A 18 -3.83 8.60 -0.20
C VAL A 18 -4.96 8.32 0.77
N MET A 19 -4.76 7.32 1.63
CA MET A 19 -5.69 6.98 2.71
C MET A 19 -4.94 6.90 4.04
N ILE A 20 -5.61 7.30 5.12
CA ILE A 20 -5.06 7.21 6.47
C ILE A 20 -5.55 5.89 7.09
N VAL A 21 -4.61 5.04 7.47
CA VAL A 21 -4.86 3.77 8.18
C VAL A 21 -4.00 3.77 9.44
N GLU A 22 -4.62 3.60 10.62
CA GLU A 22 -3.91 3.59 11.91
C GLU A 22 -2.95 4.78 12.10
N ASN A 23 -3.44 5.99 11.78
CA ASN A 23 -2.67 7.24 11.83
C ASN A 23 -1.44 7.30 10.90
N LYS A 24 -1.30 6.36 9.96
CA LYS A 24 -0.26 6.37 8.93
C LYS A 24 -0.89 6.62 7.56
N SER A 25 -0.30 7.56 6.81
CA SER A 25 -0.67 7.79 5.41
C SER A 25 -0.15 6.64 4.55
N LYS A 26 -1.04 5.97 3.82
CA LYS A 26 -0.70 4.92 2.85
C LYS A 26 -1.16 5.33 1.45
N SER A 27 -0.30 5.09 0.46
CA SER A 27 -0.66 5.24 -0.95
C SER A 27 -1.49 4.05 -1.41
N ILE A 28 -2.59 4.32 -2.10
CA ILE A 28 -3.47 3.30 -2.64
C ILE A 28 -3.61 3.46 -4.15
N TYR A 29 -3.98 2.37 -4.81
CA TYR A 29 -4.46 2.43 -6.18
C TYR A 29 -5.70 3.34 -6.24
N PRO A 30 -5.84 4.18 -7.28
CA PRO A 30 -6.94 5.13 -7.36
C PRO A 30 -8.30 4.45 -7.18
N VAL A 31 -9.13 5.00 -6.31
CA VAL A 31 -10.46 4.46 -6.03
C VAL A 31 -11.33 4.68 -7.26
N LYS A 32 -11.93 3.60 -7.77
CA LYS A 32 -12.81 3.63 -8.93
C LYS A 32 -14.23 3.28 -8.52
N GLU A 33 -15.20 3.97 -9.10
CA GLU A 33 -16.61 3.69 -8.90
C GLU A 33 -16.92 2.22 -9.27
N GLY A 34 -17.69 1.53 -8.42
CA GLY A 34 -18.02 0.12 -8.59
C GLY A 34 -16.97 -0.88 -8.10
N VAL A 35 -15.80 -0.44 -7.63
CA VAL A 35 -14.79 -1.31 -7.01
C VAL A 35 -14.85 -1.18 -5.49
N SER A 36 -15.28 -2.24 -4.81
CA SER A 36 -15.37 -2.27 -3.34
C SER A 36 -14.03 -2.60 -2.64
N THR A 37 -13.03 -3.07 -3.39
CA THR A 37 -11.75 -3.51 -2.85
C THR A 37 -10.70 -2.42 -2.98
N ILE A 38 -10.14 -1.99 -1.85
CA ILE A 38 -9.01 -1.05 -1.81
C ILE A 38 -7.71 -1.82 -2.00
N GLN A 39 -6.86 -1.40 -2.94
CA GLN A 39 -5.54 -1.97 -3.16
C GLN A 39 -4.47 -1.03 -2.63
N TYR A 40 -3.64 -1.52 -1.71
CA TYR A 40 -2.54 -0.74 -1.13
C TYR A 40 -1.25 -0.97 -1.90
N TYR A 41 -0.49 0.10 -2.09
CA TYR A 41 0.93 -0.03 -2.41
C TYR A 41 1.71 -0.30 -1.13
N VAL A 42 2.75 -1.11 -1.27
CA VAL A 42 3.63 -1.52 -0.17
C VAL A 42 5.02 -1.00 -0.48
N THR A 43 5.72 -0.46 0.51
CA THR A 43 7.13 -0.10 0.35
C THR A 43 8.00 -1.35 0.45
N ASP A 44 9.17 -1.33 -0.18
CA ASP A 44 10.13 -2.46 -0.09
C ASP A 44 10.48 -2.80 1.37
N SER A 45 10.54 -1.79 2.24
CA SER A 45 10.76 -1.96 3.68
C SER A 45 9.61 -2.66 4.41
N GLU A 46 8.36 -2.53 3.95
CA GLU A 46 7.18 -3.16 4.53
C GLU A 46 6.92 -4.56 3.93
N LEU A 47 7.42 -4.81 2.71
CA LEU A 47 7.14 -6.01 1.93
C LEU A 47 7.47 -7.30 2.68
N PHE A 48 8.69 -7.41 3.21
CA PHE A 48 9.12 -8.61 3.94
C PHE A 48 8.23 -8.87 5.16
N HIS A 49 7.93 -7.84 5.95
CA HIS A 49 7.12 -7.98 7.15
C HIS A 49 5.70 -8.43 6.81
N ILE A 50 5.06 -7.84 5.79
CA ILE A 50 3.72 -8.24 5.35
C ILE A 50 3.71 -9.70 4.87
N LEU A 51 4.69 -10.11 4.07
CA LEU A 51 4.80 -11.49 3.60
C LEU A 51 5.04 -12.47 4.77
N HIS A 52 5.88 -12.09 5.73
CA HIS A 52 6.16 -12.89 6.91
C HIS A 52 4.92 -13.05 7.82
N GLU A 53 4.20 -11.97 8.10
CA GLU A 53 2.95 -12.03 8.88
C GLU A 53 1.87 -12.84 8.16
N ALA A 54 1.69 -12.63 6.85
CA ALA A 54 0.75 -13.42 6.05
C ALA A 54 1.12 -14.91 6.08
N HIS A 55 2.41 -15.22 6.00
CA HIS A 55 2.91 -16.58 6.12
C HIS A 55 2.60 -17.20 7.50
N LEU A 56 2.82 -16.47 8.59
CA LEU A 56 2.48 -16.92 9.94
C LEU A 56 0.97 -17.12 10.11
N ALA A 57 0.16 -16.19 9.60
CA ALA A 57 -1.30 -16.25 9.69
C ALA A 57 -1.89 -17.45 8.91
N ILE A 58 -1.33 -17.78 7.74
CA ILE A 58 -1.72 -18.96 6.96
C ILE A 58 -1.22 -20.25 7.63
N LYS A 59 -0.05 -20.22 8.29
CA LYS A 59 0.53 -21.37 8.98
C LYS A 59 -0.04 -21.58 10.39
N GLN A 60 -1.34 -21.89 10.47
CA GLN A 60 -1.84 -22.77 11.53
C GLN A 60 -1.45 -24.23 11.22
N GLY A 61 -0.20 -24.61 11.54
CA GLY A 61 0.25 -26.01 11.63
C GLY A 61 1.27 -26.47 10.58
N GLY A 62 2.53 -26.72 11.00
CA GLY A 62 3.39 -27.73 10.35
C GLY A 62 4.78 -27.31 9.81
N ARG A 63 5.80 -27.80 10.53
CA ARG A 63 7.17 -28.25 10.23
C ARG A 63 8.16 -27.54 9.30
N ASP A 64 7.80 -26.85 8.23
CA ASP A 64 8.83 -26.17 7.41
C ASP A 64 8.75 -24.67 7.58
N ARG A 65 9.86 -24.06 7.99
CA ARG A 65 10.02 -22.62 8.23
C ARG A 65 10.91 -22.07 7.13
N MET A 66 10.51 -20.94 6.55
CA MET A 66 11.38 -20.18 5.64
C MET A 66 12.49 -19.50 6.46
#